data_AF-A0A3Q3JEI7-F1
#
_entry.id   AF-A0A3Q3JEI7-F1
#
_cell.length_a   1.000
_cell.length_b   1.000
_cell.length_c   1.000
_cell.angle_alpha   90.00
_cell.angle_beta   90.00
_cell.angle_gamma   90.00
#
_symmetry.space_group_name_H-M   'P 1'
#
loop_
_entity.id
_entity.type
_entity.pdbx_description
1 polymer ?
#
loop_
_entity_poly.entity_id
_entity_poly.type
_entity_poly.pdbx_seq_one_letter_code
_entity_poly.pdbx_strand_id
1 'polypeptide(L)'
;MSASFLSYTSTHIGVTLKRSSSLSDHERHKIVAILVVITINFIAVFGPYHLVGGYRFVSLLLTDDPCGLECSIFLIYRLCYGLTSLNTLLDPLFYIFLCTDARLELQRSLPCLGRGSNVTLPCFYASSTKYLFWYKQAAGEQPQKVSSFYKHLDDSNNFHSQFREDKRFSVHIGAGFYHLIISDVQDLDSAMYYCGQSSITGIEFVNGTFLVIKESDCRSFLQQPVSSSVQPGGSVTLNCTVHTGTSDIEHSVYWFRQDLENSHLGIMYVHVHSSSQCVKSASNGSPEKSCVYSLPKRNVKLSDAGVYHCAVASCGQILFGEQSDTFSSLNYVVAALHVSVISNIILICILCKRSRRTYLHCGGTIN
;
A
#
# COMPACT_ATOMS: atom_id res chain seq x y z
N MET A 1 -11.20 -16.44 18.51
CA MET A 1 -10.05 -16.70 19.43
C MET A 1 -10.34 -15.97 20.74
N SER A 2 -10.08 -16.56 21.91
CA SER A 2 -10.35 -15.90 23.21
C SER A 2 -9.21 -14.96 23.62
N ALA A 3 -9.53 -13.81 24.22
CA ALA A 3 -8.54 -12.82 24.68
C ALA A 3 -7.49 -13.42 25.63
N SER A 4 -7.93 -14.36 26.47
CA SER A 4 -7.08 -15.09 27.41
C SER A 4 -6.07 -16.01 26.70
N PHE A 5 -6.46 -16.68 25.61
CA PHE A 5 -5.54 -17.48 24.82
C PHE A 5 -4.51 -16.62 24.07
N LEU A 6 -4.94 -15.50 23.48
CA LEU A 6 -4.05 -14.57 22.78
C LEU A 6 -3.02 -13.92 23.73
N SER A 7 -3.47 -13.51 24.92
CA SER A 7 -2.59 -12.91 25.93
C SER A 7 -1.61 -13.94 26.51
N TYR A 8 -2.07 -15.17 26.78
CA TYR A 8 -1.22 -16.27 27.22
C TYR A 8 -0.15 -16.65 26.18
N THR A 9 -0.55 -16.83 24.92
CA THR A 9 0.41 -17.16 23.84
C THR A 9 1.41 -16.03 23.59
N SER A 10 0.95 -14.77 23.58
CA SER A 10 1.83 -13.61 23.38
C SER A 10 2.87 -13.47 24.51
N THR A 11 2.46 -13.67 25.76
CA THR A 11 3.38 -13.64 26.92
C THR A 11 4.35 -14.81 26.90
N HIS A 12 3.87 -16.03 26.58
CA HIS A 12 4.71 -17.22 26.45
C HIS A 12 5.77 -17.05 25.34
N ILE A 13 5.38 -16.52 24.17
CA ILE A 13 6.29 -16.24 23.06
C ILE A 13 7.32 -15.17 23.47
N GLY A 14 6.89 -14.09 24.13
CA GLY A 14 7.79 -13.04 24.61
C GLY A 14 8.84 -13.55 25.61
N VAL A 15 8.45 -14.45 26.53
CA VAL A 15 9.37 -15.09 27.48
C VAL A 15 10.32 -16.05 26.77
N THR A 16 9.82 -16.83 25.80
CA THR A 16 10.62 -17.78 25.02
C THR A 16 11.68 -17.05 24.18
N LEU A 17 11.29 -15.96 23.52
CA LEU A 17 12.20 -15.13 22.70
C LEU A 17 13.30 -14.48 23.53
N LYS A 18 13.02 -14.08 24.78
CA LYS A 18 14.05 -13.58 25.71
C LYS A 18 15.12 -14.61 26.07
N ARG A 19 14.81 -15.90 25.92
CA ARG A 19 15.72 -17.02 26.23
C ARG A 19 16.46 -17.55 25.00
N SER A 20 16.04 -17.18 23.79
CA SER A 20 16.66 -17.64 22.54
C SER A 20 17.92 -16.85 22.23
N SER A 21 19.05 -17.55 22.08
CA SER A 21 20.34 -16.99 21.66
C SER A 21 20.51 -16.85 20.14
N SER A 22 19.56 -17.38 19.35
CA SER A 22 19.65 -17.44 17.88
C SER A 22 19.12 -16.19 17.16
N LEU A 23 18.54 -15.24 17.88
CA LEU A 23 17.89 -14.05 17.31
C LEU A 23 18.59 -12.78 17.79
N SER A 24 18.75 -11.81 16.90
CA SER A 24 19.29 -10.52 17.29
C SER A 24 18.35 -9.77 18.23
N ASP A 25 18.90 -8.90 19.07
CA ASP A 25 18.11 -8.07 19.99
C ASP A 25 17.10 -7.19 19.24
N HIS A 26 17.44 -6.74 18.04
CA HIS A 26 16.56 -5.96 17.17
C HIS A 26 15.34 -6.79 16.70
N GLU A 27 15.55 -8.01 16.22
CA GLU A 27 14.47 -8.91 15.79
C GLU A 27 13.56 -9.29 16.95
N ARG A 28 14.14 -9.53 18.14
CA ARG A 28 13.36 -9.82 19.35
C ARG A 28 12.45 -8.66 19.75
N HIS A 29 12.96 -7.44 19.76
CA HIS A 29 12.14 -6.25 20.06
C HIS A 29 11.03 -6.07 19.03
N LYS A 30 11.33 -6.29 17.74
CA LYS A 30 10.34 -6.21 16.66
C LYS A 30 9.19 -7.21 16.89
N ILE A 31 9.49 -8.48 17.15
CA ILE A 31 8.46 -9.52 17.36
C ILE A 31 7.61 -9.20 18.60
N VAL A 32 8.22 -8.77 19.71
CA VAL A 32 7.47 -8.40 20.92
C VAL A 32 6.59 -7.18 20.68
N ALA A 33 7.08 -6.14 20.00
CA ALA A 33 6.29 -4.95 19.66
C ALA A 33 5.07 -5.31 18.81
N ILE A 34 5.25 -6.22 17.83
CA ILE A 34 4.17 -6.74 16.99
C ILE A 34 3.08 -7.44 17.82
N LEU A 35 3.48 -8.35 18.72
CA LEU A 35 2.53 -9.09 19.57
C LEU A 35 1.73 -8.15 20.48
N VAL A 36 2.39 -7.10 21.00
CA VAL A 36 1.73 -6.06 21.81
C VAL A 36 0.70 -5.30 20.97
N VAL A 37 1.05 -4.90 19.74
CA VAL A 37 0.12 -4.20 18.84
C VAL A 37 -1.08 -5.07 18.48
N ILE A 38 -0.89 -6.35 18.16
CA ILE A 38 -1.99 -7.29 17.87
C ILE A 38 -2.92 -7.41 19.08
N THR A 39 -2.35 -7.59 20.27
CA THR A 39 -3.11 -7.72 21.51
C THR A 39 -3.94 -6.46 21.82
N ILE A 40 -3.35 -5.28 21.67
CA ILE A 40 -4.05 -4.00 21.88
C ILE A 40 -5.20 -3.85 20.87
N ASN A 41 -4.96 -4.13 19.59
CA ASN A 41 -5.99 -4.04 18.55
C ASN A 41 -7.15 -5.01 18.81
N PHE A 42 -6.84 -6.25 19.17
CA PHE A 42 -7.86 -7.24 19.52
C PHE A 42 -8.75 -6.76 20.67
N ILE A 43 -8.15 -6.23 21.74
CA ILE A 43 -8.89 -5.69 22.89
C ILE A 43 -9.73 -4.46 22.48
N ALA A 44 -9.18 -3.55 21.67
CA ALA A 44 -9.89 -2.36 21.23
C ALA A 44 -11.10 -2.68 20.33
N VAL A 45 -10.98 -3.69 19.48
CA VAL A 45 -12.00 -4.07 18.50
C VAL A 45 -13.11 -4.93 19.12
N PHE A 46 -12.76 -5.93 19.92
CA PHE A 46 -13.73 -6.86 20.50
C PHE A 46 -14.18 -6.51 21.92
N GLY A 47 -13.35 -5.80 22.69
CA GLY A 47 -13.63 -5.46 24.09
C GLY A 47 -14.94 -4.70 24.29
N PRO A 48 -15.21 -3.61 23.55
CA PRO A 48 -16.46 -2.86 23.70
C PRO A 48 -17.71 -3.71 23.46
N TYR A 49 -17.70 -4.58 22.44
CA TYR A 49 -18.83 -5.46 22.13
C TYR A 49 -19.12 -6.45 23.25
N HIS A 50 -18.08 -7.13 23.77
CA HIS A 50 -18.26 -8.08 24.87
C HIS A 50 -18.67 -7.40 26.18
N LEU A 51 -18.19 -6.18 26.45
CA LEU A 51 -18.57 -5.42 27.63
C LEU A 51 -20.04 -5.00 27.59
N VAL A 52 -20.51 -4.47 26.46
CA VAL A 52 -21.93 -4.08 26.28
C VAL A 52 -22.83 -5.32 26.27
N GLY A 53 -22.40 -6.42 25.65
CA GLY A 53 -23.12 -7.70 25.68
C GLY A 53 -23.25 -8.27 27.10
N GLY A 54 -22.17 -8.21 27.90
CA GLY A 54 -22.19 -8.61 29.31
C GLY A 54 -23.11 -7.73 30.15
N TYR A 55 -23.04 -6.41 29.98
CA TYR A 55 -23.95 -5.47 30.63
C TYR A 55 -25.41 -5.76 30.27
N ARG A 56 -25.73 -5.94 28.98
CA ARG A 56 -27.07 -6.32 28.52
C ARG A 56 -27.58 -7.58 29.22
N PHE A 57 -26.75 -8.63 29.28
CA PHE A 57 -27.11 -9.89 29.91
C PHE A 57 -27.43 -9.71 31.40
N VAL A 58 -26.56 -9.04 32.15
CA VAL A 58 -26.76 -8.78 33.58
C VAL A 58 -27.97 -7.88 33.82
N SER A 59 -28.13 -6.81 33.03
CA SER A 59 -29.23 -5.87 33.20
C SER A 59 -30.59 -6.45 32.85
N LEU A 60 -30.68 -7.37 31.87
CA LEU A 60 -31.92 -8.09 31.55
C LEU A 60 -32.36 -9.03 32.68
N LEU A 61 -31.42 -9.56 33.47
CA LEU A 61 -31.73 -10.40 34.63
C LEU A 61 -32.24 -9.60 35.84
N LEU A 62 -31.99 -8.28 35.86
CA LEU A 62 -32.24 -7.41 37.02
C LEU A 62 -33.33 -6.37 36.77
N THR A 63 -33.90 -6.30 35.57
CA THR A 63 -34.83 -5.23 35.18
C THR A 63 -36.27 -5.72 35.07
N ASP A 64 -37.20 -4.88 35.54
CA ASP A 64 -38.64 -5.07 35.34
C ASP A 64 -39.13 -4.45 34.00
N ASP A 65 -38.29 -3.65 33.31
CA ASP A 65 -38.57 -3.05 32.00
C ASP A 65 -37.50 -3.43 30.95
N PRO A 66 -37.58 -4.63 30.38
CA PRO A 66 -36.62 -5.09 29.37
C PRO A 66 -36.70 -4.27 28.07
N CYS A 67 -37.86 -3.71 27.72
CA CYS A 67 -38.06 -2.98 26.46
C CYS A 67 -37.36 -1.61 26.49
N GLY A 68 -37.47 -0.87 27.60
CA GLY A 68 -36.77 0.40 27.79
C GLY A 68 -35.25 0.21 27.83
N LEU A 69 -34.77 -0.86 28.49
CA LEU A 69 -33.35 -1.21 28.52
C LEU A 69 -32.82 -1.53 27.11
N GLU A 70 -33.52 -2.36 26.33
CA GLU A 70 -33.11 -2.70 24.97
C GLU A 70 -33.06 -1.48 24.05
N CYS A 71 -34.07 -0.60 24.10
CA CYS A 71 -34.07 0.65 23.34
C CYS A 71 -32.88 1.56 23.71
N SER A 72 -32.52 1.62 24.99
CA SER A 72 -31.41 2.45 25.50
C SER A 72 -30.04 1.96 25.02
N ILE A 73 -29.84 0.65 24.96
CA ILE A 73 -28.53 0.05 24.59
C ILE A 73 -28.41 -0.29 23.11
N PHE A 74 -29.52 -0.31 22.35
CA PHE A 74 -29.57 -0.75 20.96
C PHE A 74 -28.53 -0.08 20.06
N LEU A 75 -28.43 1.24 20.13
CA LEU A 75 -27.50 2.01 19.31
C LEU A 75 -26.04 1.67 19.65
N ILE A 76 -25.72 1.61 20.95
CA ILE A 76 -24.37 1.31 21.44
C ILE A 76 -23.98 -0.12 21.04
N TYR A 77 -24.89 -1.07 21.23
CA TYR A 77 -24.68 -2.47 20.86
C TYR A 77 -24.42 -2.63 19.36
N ARG A 78 -25.21 -1.99 18.49
CA ARG A 78 -24.99 -2.03 17.03
C ARG A 78 -23.67 -1.40 16.61
N LEU A 79 -23.27 -0.28 17.24
CA LEU A 79 -21.99 0.38 16.95
C LEU A 79 -20.81 -0.49 17.39
N CYS A 80 -20.86 -1.06 18.59
CA CYS A 80 -19.82 -1.97 19.08
C CYS A 80 -19.76 -3.26 18.24
N TYR A 81 -20.90 -3.78 17.79
CA TYR A 81 -20.96 -4.91 16.87
C TYR A 81 -20.32 -4.54 15.51
N GLY A 82 -20.64 -3.36 14.98
CA GLY A 82 -20.00 -2.83 13.77
C GLY A 82 -18.49 -2.69 13.90
N LEU A 83 -17.98 -2.27 15.06
CA LEU A 83 -16.55 -2.18 15.33
C LEU A 83 -15.83 -3.53 15.14
N THR A 84 -16.47 -4.65 15.52
CA THR A 84 -15.89 -5.99 15.33
C THR A 84 -15.63 -6.35 13.87
N SER A 85 -16.34 -5.74 12.92
CA SER A 85 -16.12 -5.98 11.49
C SER A 85 -14.77 -5.46 10.97
N LEU A 86 -14.16 -4.47 11.65
CA LEU A 86 -12.81 -3.98 11.33
C LEU A 86 -11.74 -5.05 11.52
N ASN A 87 -11.98 -6.06 12.37
CA ASN A 87 -11.06 -7.18 12.55
C ASN A 87 -10.77 -7.89 11.21
N THR A 88 -11.79 -8.04 10.37
CA THR A 88 -11.70 -8.67 9.05
C THR A 88 -10.74 -7.94 8.09
N LEU A 89 -10.53 -6.65 8.29
CA LEU A 89 -9.57 -5.84 7.53
C LEU A 89 -8.18 -5.84 8.16
N LEU A 90 -8.11 -5.87 9.49
CA LEU A 90 -6.86 -5.82 10.23
C LEU A 90 -6.08 -7.14 10.14
N ASP A 91 -6.76 -8.29 10.13
CA ASP A 91 -6.11 -9.60 10.10
C ASP A 91 -5.21 -9.78 8.86
N PRO A 92 -5.68 -9.59 7.60
CA PRO A 92 -4.83 -9.71 6.42
C PRO A 92 -3.69 -8.68 6.40
N LEU A 93 -3.92 -7.46 6.88
CA LEU A 93 -2.89 -6.42 6.98
C LEU A 93 -1.80 -6.86 7.95
N PHE A 94 -2.15 -7.42 9.10
CA PHE A 94 -1.15 -7.99 10.02
C PHE A 94 -0.36 -9.12 9.34
N TYR A 95 -0.99 -10.08 8.69
CA TYR A 95 -0.22 -11.18 8.03
C TYR A 95 0.70 -10.67 6.92
N ILE A 96 0.23 -9.76 6.06
CA ILE A 96 1.02 -9.17 4.97
C ILE A 96 2.17 -8.32 5.53
N PHE A 97 1.96 -7.56 6.61
CA PHE A 97 3.01 -6.69 7.15
C PHE A 97 3.94 -7.38 8.14
N LEU A 98 3.60 -8.54 8.68
CA LEU A 98 4.42 -9.22 9.70
C LEU A 98 5.24 -10.38 9.14
N CYS A 99 4.72 -11.11 8.16
CA CYS A 99 5.40 -12.26 7.58
C CYS A 99 6.16 -11.87 6.31
N THR A 100 7.50 -11.92 6.36
CA THR A 100 8.35 -11.69 5.18
C THR A 100 8.00 -12.66 4.05
N ASP A 101 7.69 -13.91 4.37
CA ASP A 101 7.26 -14.92 3.38
C ASP A 101 5.93 -14.55 2.73
N ALA A 102 4.97 -14.02 3.50
CA ALA A 102 3.72 -13.53 2.96
C ALA A 102 3.93 -12.31 2.05
N ARG A 103 4.89 -11.43 2.36
CA ARG A 103 5.27 -10.32 1.49
C ARG A 103 5.92 -10.79 0.19
N LEU A 104 6.81 -11.78 0.29
CA LEU A 104 7.49 -12.35 -0.88
C LEU A 104 6.50 -13.08 -1.79
N GLU A 105 5.57 -13.85 -1.22
CA GLU A 105 4.51 -14.51 -1.97
C GLU A 105 3.57 -13.48 -2.59
N LEU A 106 3.17 -12.46 -1.82
CA LEU A 106 2.37 -11.34 -2.35
C LEU A 106 3.10 -10.61 -3.48
N GLN A 107 4.41 -10.38 -3.38
CA GLN A 107 5.22 -9.80 -4.45
C GLN A 107 5.29 -10.70 -5.69
N ARG A 108 5.35 -12.03 -5.51
CA ARG A 108 5.30 -12.98 -6.63
C ARG A 108 3.92 -13.00 -7.30
N SER A 109 2.85 -12.89 -6.51
CA SER A 109 1.47 -12.84 -7.01
C SER A 109 1.06 -11.46 -7.56
N LEU A 110 1.85 -10.41 -7.26
CA LEU A 110 1.70 -9.02 -7.71
C LEU A 110 2.90 -8.57 -8.55
N PRO A 111 3.09 -9.11 -9.77
CA PRO A 111 4.11 -8.59 -10.66
C PRO A 111 3.85 -7.11 -10.93
N CYS A 112 4.75 -6.26 -10.43
CA CYS A 112 4.71 -4.82 -10.60
C CYS A 112 5.55 -4.46 -11.83
N LEU A 113 4.91 -3.94 -12.87
CA LEU A 113 5.59 -3.63 -14.12
C LEU A 113 5.43 -2.17 -14.52
N GLY A 114 6.46 -1.61 -15.12
CA GLY A 114 6.38 -0.29 -15.75
C GLY A 114 5.66 -0.38 -17.09
N ARG A 115 5.00 0.71 -17.48
CA ARG A 115 4.35 0.84 -18.79
C ARG A 115 5.31 0.47 -19.93
N GLY A 116 4.80 -0.21 -20.94
CA GLY A 116 5.59 -0.64 -22.10
C GLY A 116 6.44 -1.90 -21.88
N SER A 117 6.44 -2.46 -20.67
CA SER A 117 7.09 -3.74 -20.40
C SER A 117 6.28 -4.90 -20.99
N ASN A 118 6.95 -6.03 -21.21
CA ASN A 118 6.29 -7.29 -21.57
C ASN A 118 6.17 -8.19 -20.33
N VAL A 119 5.05 -8.88 -20.17
CA VAL A 119 4.81 -9.82 -19.07
C VAL A 119 4.40 -11.17 -19.59
N THR A 120 4.90 -12.21 -18.93
CA THR A 120 4.47 -13.60 -19.15
C THR A 120 3.80 -14.09 -17.87
N LEU A 121 2.49 -14.33 -17.94
CA LEU A 121 1.70 -14.89 -16.86
C LEU A 121 1.75 -16.42 -16.96
N PRO A 122 2.33 -17.11 -15.98
CA PRO A 122 2.53 -18.55 -16.05
C PRO A 122 1.22 -19.30 -15.78
N CYS A 123 0.99 -20.33 -16.57
CA CYS A 123 -0.01 -21.35 -16.28
C CYS A 123 0.51 -22.73 -16.68
N PHE A 124 0.45 -23.63 -15.71
CA PHE A 124 0.84 -25.03 -15.84
C PHE A 124 -0.41 -25.90 -15.66
N TYR A 125 -0.48 -27.00 -16.40
CA TYR A 125 -1.67 -27.85 -16.40
C TYR A 125 -1.32 -29.33 -16.37
N ALA A 126 -2.25 -30.12 -15.84
CA ALA A 126 -2.10 -31.57 -15.72
C ALA A 126 -2.20 -32.27 -17.10
N SER A 127 -1.59 -33.44 -17.21
CA SER A 127 -1.62 -34.22 -18.47
C SER A 127 -3.04 -34.58 -18.94
N SER A 128 -3.99 -34.72 -18.01
CA SER A 128 -5.40 -35.04 -18.26
C SER A 128 -6.23 -33.88 -18.80
N THR A 129 -5.70 -32.65 -18.77
CA THR A 129 -6.42 -31.45 -19.21
C THR A 129 -6.65 -31.42 -20.71
N LYS A 130 -7.88 -31.12 -21.12
CA LYS A 130 -8.28 -31.02 -22.53
C LYS A 130 -8.41 -29.58 -23.01
N TYR A 131 -9.12 -28.75 -22.24
CA TYR A 131 -9.34 -27.34 -22.56
C TYR A 131 -8.72 -26.43 -21.52
N LEU A 132 -8.11 -25.36 -22.00
CA LEU A 132 -7.45 -24.33 -21.21
C LEU A 132 -8.00 -22.96 -21.55
N PHE A 133 -8.09 -22.10 -20.55
CA PHE A 133 -8.67 -20.78 -20.67
C PHE A 133 -7.86 -19.75 -19.90
N TRP A 134 -7.76 -18.56 -20.47
CA TRP A 134 -7.36 -17.34 -19.77
C TRP A 134 -8.57 -16.42 -19.62
N TYR A 135 -8.75 -15.88 -18.43
CA TYR A 135 -9.76 -14.86 -18.14
C TYR A 135 -9.08 -13.62 -17.56
N LYS A 136 -9.60 -12.45 -17.91
CA LYS A 136 -9.25 -11.14 -17.31
C LYS A 136 -10.47 -10.63 -16.56
N GLN A 137 -10.27 -10.14 -15.33
CA GLN A 137 -11.30 -9.48 -14.54
C GLN A 137 -10.75 -8.17 -14.00
N ALA A 138 -11.21 -7.05 -14.56
CA ALA A 138 -10.96 -5.74 -13.98
C ALA A 138 -11.77 -5.57 -12.67
N ALA A 139 -11.29 -4.71 -11.77
CA ALA A 139 -11.94 -4.49 -10.49
C ALA A 139 -13.36 -3.94 -10.68
N GLY A 140 -14.36 -4.61 -10.08
CA GLY A 140 -15.77 -4.25 -10.24
C GLY A 140 -16.43 -4.74 -11.53
N GLU A 141 -15.69 -5.41 -12.42
CA GLU A 141 -16.21 -5.94 -13.67
C GLU A 141 -16.39 -7.47 -13.64
N GLN A 142 -17.16 -7.99 -14.60
CA GLN A 142 -17.32 -9.43 -14.81
C GLN A 142 -16.08 -10.03 -15.48
N PRO A 143 -15.71 -11.30 -15.20
CA PRO A 143 -14.63 -11.98 -15.89
C PRO A 143 -14.89 -12.10 -17.41
N GLN A 144 -13.89 -11.75 -18.20
CA GLN A 144 -13.92 -11.81 -19.65
C GLN A 144 -12.91 -12.83 -20.15
N LYS A 145 -13.33 -13.69 -21.08
CA LYS A 145 -12.45 -14.70 -21.67
C LYS A 145 -11.44 -14.00 -22.59
N VAL A 146 -10.16 -14.20 -22.34
CA VAL A 146 -9.04 -13.67 -23.13
C VAL A 146 -8.70 -14.64 -24.25
N SER A 147 -8.35 -15.87 -23.88
CA SER A 147 -7.95 -16.91 -24.84
C SER A 147 -8.41 -18.30 -24.41
N SER A 148 -8.61 -19.20 -25.37
CA SER A 148 -8.91 -20.61 -25.16
C SER A 148 -8.05 -21.51 -26.05
N PHE A 149 -7.62 -22.65 -25.52
CA PHE A 149 -6.80 -23.62 -26.23
C PHE A 149 -7.29 -25.06 -25.99
N TYR A 150 -7.32 -25.86 -27.06
CA TYR A 150 -7.65 -27.28 -26.99
C TYR A 150 -6.40 -28.14 -27.26
N LYS A 151 -5.92 -28.81 -26.21
CA LYS A 151 -4.61 -29.48 -26.20
C LYS A 151 -4.40 -30.50 -27.32
N HIS A 152 -5.46 -31.16 -27.80
CA HIS A 152 -5.36 -32.26 -28.77
C HIS A 152 -5.48 -31.81 -30.23
N LEU A 153 -5.58 -30.50 -30.48
CA LEU A 153 -5.63 -29.95 -31.82
C LEU A 153 -4.58 -28.83 -31.94
N ASP A 154 -3.66 -29.03 -32.88
CA ASP A 154 -2.66 -28.03 -33.21
C ASP A 154 -3.34 -26.74 -33.72
N ASP A 155 -2.75 -25.58 -33.40
CA ASP A 155 -3.27 -24.25 -33.74
C ASP A 155 -4.71 -23.95 -33.29
N SER A 156 -5.22 -24.68 -32.29
CA SER A 156 -6.56 -24.46 -31.73
C SER A 156 -6.68 -23.27 -30.79
N ASN A 157 -5.63 -22.45 -30.68
CA ASN A 157 -5.65 -21.25 -29.84
C ASN A 157 -6.57 -20.18 -30.44
N ASN A 158 -7.51 -19.70 -29.63
CA ASN A 158 -8.49 -18.70 -30.04
C ASN A 158 -8.57 -17.57 -29.02
N PHE A 159 -8.35 -16.34 -29.47
CA PHE A 159 -8.63 -15.13 -28.69
C PHE A 159 -10.08 -14.69 -28.86
N HIS A 160 -10.64 -14.12 -27.79
CA HIS A 160 -12.05 -13.77 -27.72
C HIS A 160 -12.27 -12.27 -27.54
N SER A 161 -13.43 -11.78 -27.96
CA SER A 161 -13.89 -10.40 -27.73
C SER A 161 -12.84 -9.37 -28.20
N GLN A 162 -12.56 -8.34 -27.42
CA GLN A 162 -11.59 -7.30 -27.74
C GLN A 162 -10.13 -7.81 -27.81
N PHE A 163 -9.82 -8.95 -27.21
CA PHE A 163 -8.46 -9.51 -27.22
C PHE A 163 -8.10 -10.15 -28.56
N ARG A 164 -9.07 -10.35 -29.45
CA ARG A 164 -8.85 -10.88 -30.81
C ARG A 164 -8.13 -9.88 -31.72
N GLU A 165 -8.42 -8.60 -31.55
CA GLU A 165 -7.84 -7.52 -32.36
C GLU A 165 -6.58 -6.93 -31.72
N ASP A 166 -6.43 -7.10 -30.40
CA ASP A 166 -5.28 -6.60 -29.65
C ASP A 166 -4.06 -7.51 -29.81
N LYS A 167 -3.17 -7.12 -30.72
CA LYS A 167 -1.91 -7.83 -31.02
C LYS A 167 -0.94 -7.89 -29.84
N ARG A 168 -1.18 -7.14 -28.77
CA ARG A 168 -0.35 -7.17 -27.56
C ARG A 168 -0.54 -8.46 -26.77
N PHE A 169 -1.70 -9.09 -26.90
CA PHE A 169 -2.00 -10.37 -26.26
C PHE A 169 -1.54 -11.51 -27.16
N SER A 170 -0.72 -12.39 -26.62
CA SER A 170 -0.25 -13.60 -27.28
C SER A 170 -0.15 -14.75 -26.26
N VAL A 171 0.01 -15.98 -26.73
CA VAL A 171 0.19 -17.13 -25.84
C VAL A 171 1.44 -17.92 -26.23
N HIS A 172 2.12 -18.45 -25.22
CA HIS A 172 3.22 -19.39 -25.40
C HIS A 172 2.78 -20.76 -24.89
N ILE A 173 2.73 -21.72 -25.81
CA ILE A 173 2.16 -23.05 -25.60
C ILE A 173 3.27 -24.09 -25.72
N GLY A 174 3.31 -25.05 -24.80
CA GLY A 174 4.23 -26.16 -24.87
C GLY A 174 3.77 -27.35 -24.03
N ALA A 175 4.65 -28.32 -23.84
CA ALA A 175 4.34 -29.54 -23.11
C ALA A 175 4.09 -29.24 -21.62
N GLY A 176 2.82 -29.11 -21.24
CA GLY A 176 2.39 -28.92 -19.85
C GLY A 176 2.21 -27.45 -19.43
N PHE A 177 2.26 -26.51 -20.37
CA PHE A 177 2.07 -25.10 -20.05
C PHE A 177 1.35 -24.31 -21.15
N TYR A 178 0.62 -23.28 -20.72
CA TYR A 178 -0.19 -22.40 -21.57
C TYR A 178 -0.07 -20.96 -21.04
N HIS A 179 1.07 -20.32 -21.27
CA HIS A 179 1.39 -19.03 -20.70
C HIS A 179 0.75 -17.89 -21.50
N LEU A 180 0.16 -16.91 -20.82
CA LEU A 180 -0.34 -15.69 -21.46
C LEU A 180 0.78 -14.65 -21.49
N ILE A 181 1.02 -14.06 -22.65
CA ILE A 181 1.99 -12.98 -22.84
C ILE A 181 1.22 -11.71 -23.16
N ILE A 182 1.54 -10.63 -22.45
CA ILE A 182 1.02 -9.29 -22.73
C ILE A 182 2.23 -8.41 -23.00
N SER A 183 2.40 -7.97 -24.26
CA SER A 183 3.46 -7.04 -24.64
C SER A 183 3.00 -5.59 -24.55
N ASP A 184 3.91 -4.65 -24.36
CA ASP A 184 3.58 -3.22 -24.27
C ASP A 184 2.40 -2.98 -23.30
N VAL A 185 2.61 -3.39 -22.05
CA VAL A 185 1.58 -3.36 -21.01
C VAL A 185 1.13 -1.90 -20.73
N GLN A 186 -0.19 -1.70 -20.69
CA GLN A 186 -0.86 -0.39 -20.53
C GLN A 186 -1.76 -0.39 -19.31
N ASP A 187 -2.00 0.77 -18.68
CA ASP A 187 -2.72 0.88 -17.40
C ASP A 187 -4.03 0.07 -17.31
N LEU A 188 -4.80 0.02 -18.41
CA LEU A 188 -6.05 -0.74 -18.54
C LEU A 188 -5.87 -2.26 -18.47
N ASP A 189 -4.65 -2.77 -18.59
CA ASP A 189 -4.32 -4.17 -18.41
C ASP A 189 -4.19 -4.56 -16.93
N SER A 190 -4.19 -3.60 -16.01
CA SER A 190 -4.21 -3.88 -14.56
C SER A 190 -5.51 -4.60 -14.17
N ALA A 191 -5.41 -5.88 -13.83
CA ALA A 191 -6.56 -6.74 -13.58
C ALA A 191 -6.14 -8.07 -12.93
N MET A 192 -7.13 -8.81 -12.43
CA MET A 192 -6.95 -10.22 -12.08
C MET A 192 -6.98 -11.06 -13.36
N TYR A 193 -5.94 -11.86 -13.58
CA TYR A 193 -5.89 -12.84 -14.66
C TYR A 193 -5.97 -14.25 -14.08
N TYR A 194 -6.91 -15.05 -14.58
CA TYR A 194 -7.11 -16.41 -14.13
C TYR A 194 -6.81 -17.39 -15.25
N CYS A 195 -5.99 -18.40 -14.95
CA CYS A 195 -5.86 -19.57 -15.79
C CYS A 195 -6.82 -20.66 -15.30
N GLY A 196 -7.66 -21.15 -16.20
CA GLY A 196 -8.61 -22.23 -15.94
C GLY A 196 -8.34 -23.44 -16.82
N GLN A 197 -8.62 -24.62 -16.29
CA GLN A 197 -8.66 -25.87 -17.02
C GLN A 197 -10.06 -26.49 -16.92
N SER A 198 -10.53 -27.14 -17.99
CA SER A 198 -11.77 -27.92 -17.93
C SER A 198 -11.47 -29.37 -17.61
N SER A 199 -12.15 -29.86 -16.57
CA SER A 199 -12.32 -31.27 -16.25
C SER A 199 -13.75 -31.71 -16.60
N ILE A 200 -14.04 -33.01 -16.45
CA ILE A 200 -15.39 -33.56 -16.66
C ILE A 200 -16.40 -32.98 -15.65
N THR A 201 -15.93 -32.58 -14.48
CA THR A 201 -16.74 -32.08 -13.37
C THR A 201 -16.95 -30.57 -13.39
N GLY A 202 -16.22 -29.83 -14.24
CA GLY A 202 -16.39 -28.38 -14.38
C GLY A 202 -15.13 -27.67 -14.86
N ILE A 203 -15.07 -26.37 -14.59
CA ILE A 203 -13.88 -25.54 -14.82
C ILE A 203 -13.20 -25.32 -13.48
N GLU A 204 -11.90 -25.60 -13.42
CA GLU A 204 -11.06 -25.36 -12.25
C GLU A 204 -10.06 -24.26 -12.57
N PHE A 205 -9.98 -23.24 -11.71
CA PHE A 205 -8.96 -22.21 -11.81
C PHE A 205 -7.67 -22.70 -11.16
N VAL A 206 -6.62 -22.85 -11.96
CA VAL A 206 -5.34 -23.43 -11.54
C VAL A 206 -4.39 -22.35 -11.01
N ASN A 207 -4.48 -21.14 -11.58
CA ASN A 207 -3.66 -20.01 -11.16
C ASN A 207 -4.44 -18.70 -11.30
N GLY A 208 -4.14 -17.74 -10.42
CA GLY A 208 -4.64 -16.38 -10.46
C GLY A 208 -3.49 -15.41 -10.19
N THR A 209 -3.33 -14.42 -11.06
CA THR A 209 -2.29 -13.39 -10.89
C THR A 209 -2.92 -12.02 -11.01
N PHE A 210 -2.70 -11.15 -10.03
CA PHE A 210 -3.12 -9.76 -10.14
C PHE A 210 -2.00 -8.95 -10.75
N LEU A 211 -2.19 -8.54 -12.01
CA LEU A 211 -1.22 -7.70 -12.70
C LEU A 211 -1.40 -6.27 -12.23
N VAL A 212 -0.36 -5.69 -11.63
CA VAL A 212 -0.35 -4.29 -11.22
C VAL A 212 0.65 -3.53 -12.07
N ILE A 213 0.16 -2.54 -12.78
CA ILE A 213 1.02 -1.67 -13.56
C ILE A 213 1.38 -0.51 -12.66
N LYS A 214 2.65 -0.46 -12.28
CA LYS A 214 3.17 0.71 -11.61
C LYS A 214 3.33 1.79 -12.67
N GLU A 215 2.85 3.00 -12.37
CA GLU A 215 3.57 4.17 -12.88
C GLU A 215 5.04 3.93 -12.58
N SER A 216 5.86 3.93 -13.64
CA SER A 216 7.30 3.64 -13.57
C SER A 216 7.87 4.09 -12.24
N ASP A 217 8.38 3.13 -11.43
CA ASP A 217 8.87 3.35 -10.06
C ASP A 217 9.92 4.46 -10.11
N CYS A 218 9.46 5.70 -9.99
CA CYS A 218 10.25 6.90 -10.06
C CYS A 218 10.86 7.07 -8.67
N ARG A 219 11.65 6.06 -8.24
CA ARG A 219 12.50 6.15 -7.06
C ARG A 219 13.66 7.05 -7.41
N SER A 220 13.35 8.33 -7.58
CA SER A 220 14.33 9.39 -7.66
C SER A 220 14.58 9.90 -6.24
N PHE A 221 15.82 9.80 -5.80
CA PHE A 221 16.24 10.40 -4.54
C PHE A 221 16.93 11.72 -4.84
N LEU A 222 16.61 12.74 -4.05
CA LEU A 222 17.19 14.08 -4.14
C LEU A 222 18.12 14.32 -2.97
N GLN A 223 19.39 14.60 -3.27
CA GLN A 223 20.38 15.00 -2.29
C GLN A 223 20.83 16.44 -2.54
N GLN A 224 20.62 17.29 -1.55
CA GLN A 224 21.09 18.67 -1.54
C GLN A 224 22.05 18.88 -0.35
N PRO A 225 23.17 19.60 -0.51
CA PRO A 225 24.06 19.92 0.60
C PRO A 225 23.35 20.80 1.63
N VAL A 226 23.59 20.50 2.91
CA VAL A 226 22.85 21.06 4.06
C VAL A 226 23.07 22.57 4.23
N SER A 227 24.25 23.10 3.89
CA SER A 227 24.52 24.55 3.89
C SER A 227 25.85 24.89 3.19
N SER A 228 25.98 26.14 2.75
CA SER A 228 27.24 26.71 2.25
C SER A 228 27.32 28.20 2.63
N SER A 229 28.49 28.67 3.08
CA SER A 229 28.74 30.06 3.43
C SER A 229 29.83 30.66 2.54
N VAL A 230 29.60 31.86 2.01
CA VAL A 230 30.53 32.57 1.10
C VAL A 230 30.52 34.06 1.42
N GLN A 231 31.70 34.69 1.32
CA GLN A 231 31.86 36.13 1.56
C GLN A 231 31.25 36.97 0.42
N PRO A 232 30.77 38.20 0.70
CA PRO A 232 30.30 39.10 -0.33
C PRO A 232 31.35 39.33 -1.44
N GLY A 233 30.91 39.31 -2.70
CA GLY A 233 31.79 39.37 -3.87
C GLY A 233 32.39 38.02 -4.31
N GLY A 234 32.23 36.96 -3.52
CA GLY A 234 32.63 35.60 -3.90
C GLY A 234 31.69 34.93 -4.91
N SER A 235 32.01 33.69 -5.25
CA SER A 235 31.16 32.81 -6.07
C SER A 235 30.87 31.50 -5.34
N VAL A 236 29.64 31.02 -5.42
CA VAL A 236 29.18 29.75 -4.86
C VAL A 236 28.49 28.93 -5.95
N THR A 237 28.57 27.60 -5.88
CA THR A 237 27.81 26.70 -6.76
C THR A 237 27.01 25.74 -5.89
N LEU A 238 25.68 25.74 -6.05
CA LEU A 238 24.79 24.82 -5.35
C LEU A 238 24.59 23.57 -6.20
N ASN A 239 24.74 22.39 -5.62
CA ASN A 239 24.61 21.12 -6.33
C ASN A 239 23.36 20.38 -5.86
N CYS A 240 22.62 19.83 -6.81
CA CYS A 240 21.46 18.97 -6.58
C CYS A 240 21.73 17.62 -7.25
N THR A 241 21.88 16.56 -6.46
CA THR A 241 22.15 15.22 -6.97
C THR A 241 20.86 14.43 -7.06
N VAL A 242 20.57 13.89 -8.23
CA VAL A 242 19.39 13.10 -8.55
C VAL A 242 19.84 11.68 -8.83
N HIS A 243 19.44 10.74 -8.00
CA HIS A 243 19.66 9.32 -8.25
C HIS A 243 18.42 8.77 -8.92
N THR A 244 18.52 8.34 -10.17
CA THR A 244 17.41 7.78 -10.96
C THR A 244 17.64 6.29 -11.16
N GLY A 245 16.56 5.50 -11.09
CA GLY A 245 16.58 4.06 -11.36
C GLY A 245 16.94 3.71 -12.82
N THR A 246 16.53 2.51 -13.24
CA THR A 246 16.96 1.86 -14.49
C THR A 246 16.47 2.48 -15.81
N SER A 247 15.70 3.57 -15.77
CA SER A 247 15.01 4.09 -16.96
C SER A 247 15.62 5.42 -17.42
N ASP A 248 15.93 5.54 -18.72
CA ASP A 248 16.39 6.77 -19.39
C ASP A 248 15.24 7.79 -19.53
N ILE A 249 14.70 8.25 -18.40
CA ILE A 249 13.59 9.20 -18.38
C ILE A 249 14.15 10.62 -18.46
N GLU A 250 13.47 11.44 -19.25
CA GLU A 250 13.72 12.87 -19.34
C GLU A 250 13.27 13.54 -18.03
N HIS A 251 14.18 14.24 -17.37
CA HIS A 251 13.88 14.91 -16.11
C HIS A 251 14.03 16.43 -16.28
N SER A 252 13.19 17.19 -15.59
CA SER A 252 13.33 18.64 -15.50
C SER A 252 13.62 19.05 -14.07
N VAL A 253 14.67 19.85 -13.86
CA VAL A 253 15.11 20.28 -12.52
C VAL A 253 14.82 21.76 -12.33
N TYR A 254 14.15 22.08 -11.23
CA TYR A 254 13.70 23.42 -10.88
C TYR A 254 14.43 23.89 -9.64
N TRP A 255 14.97 25.10 -9.70
CA TRP A 255 15.56 25.79 -8.55
C TRP A 255 14.62 26.87 -8.06
N PHE A 256 14.34 26.85 -6.77
CA PHE A 256 13.53 27.85 -6.08
C PHE A 256 14.35 28.59 -5.07
N ARG A 257 14.00 29.86 -4.84
CA ARG A 257 14.45 30.63 -3.69
C ARG A 257 13.26 30.89 -2.79
N GLN A 258 13.45 30.64 -1.51
CA GLN A 258 12.51 31.01 -0.47
C GLN A 258 12.90 32.39 0.06
N ASP A 259 11.99 33.34 -0.07
CA ASP A 259 12.17 34.68 0.49
C ASP A 259 11.94 34.64 2.00
N LEU A 260 12.78 35.37 2.75
CA LEU A 260 12.75 35.40 4.21
C LEU A 260 11.54 36.17 4.76
N GLU A 261 10.95 37.08 3.97
CA GLU A 261 9.88 37.98 4.41
C GLU A 261 8.49 37.47 4.06
N ASN A 262 8.32 36.83 2.90
CA ASN A 262 7.06 36.25 2.46
C ASN A 262 7.34 34.83 2.01
N SER A 263 6.63 33.84 2.55
CA SER A 263 6.79 32.40 2.30
C SER A 263 6.51 31.94 0.85
N HIS A 264 6.61 32.84 -0.13
CA HIS A 264 6.53 32.57 -1.55
C HIS A 264 7.84 31.95 -2.07
N LEU A 265 7.70 30.90 -2.87
CA LEU A 265 8.79 30.25 -3.60
C LEU A 265 8.89 30.87 -4.99
N GLY A 266 9.97 31.59 -5.26
CA GLY A 266 10.26 32.12 -6.60
C GLY A 266 11.05 31.11 -7.44
N ILE A 267 10.57 30.78 -8.65
CA ILE A 267 11.33 29.97 -9.60
C ILE A 267 12.53 30.81 -10.10
N MET A 268 13.75 30.31 -9.88
CA MET A 268 14.97 30.97 -10.32
C MET A 268 15.49 30.45 -11.66
N TYR A 269 15.51 29.13 -11.84
CA TYR A 269 16.14 28.50 -13.00
C TYR A 269 15.58 27.10 -13.25
N VAL A 270 15.45 26.74 -14.52
CA VAL A 270 14.92 25.44 -14.96
C VAL A 270 15.93 24.77 -15.89
N HIS A 271 16.41 23.58 -15.51
CA HIS A 271 17.12 22.67 -16.42
C HIS A 271 16.08 21.77 -17.10
N VAL A 272 15.74 22.08 -18.35
CA VAL A 272 14.77 21.30 -19.13
C VAL A 272 15.48 20.13 -19.81
N HIS A 273 14.96 18.91 -19.66
CA HIS A 273 15.32 17.75 -20.47
C HIS A 273 16.85 17.44 -20.51
N SER A 274 17.55 17.64 -19.39
CA SER A 274 19.03 17.60 -19.39
C SER A 274 19.58 16.23 -18.99
N SER A 275 19.64 15.28 -19.93
CA SER A 275 20.23 13.94 -19.69
C SER A 275 21.77 13.90 -19.75
N SER A 276 22.43 14.99 -20.15
CA SER A 276 23.85 15.02 -20.54
C SER A 276 24.84 15.00 -19.37
N GLN A 277 24.42 15.28 -18.14
CA GLN A 277 25.28 15.34 -16.94
C GLN A 277 25.19 14.10 -16.04
N CYS A 278 24.57 13.03 -16.54
CA CYS A 278 24.31 11.83 -15.77
C CYS A 278 25.39 10.76 -15.97
N VAL A 279 25.99 10.31 -14.86
CA VAL A 279 26.98 9.23 -14.85
C VAL A 279 26.28 7.92 -14.46
N LYS A 280 26.55 6.84 -15.21
CA LYS A 280 26.10 5.49 -14.84
C LYS A 280 27.12 4.87 -13.88
N SER A 281 26.74 4.60 -12.63
CA SER A 281 27.57 3.86 -11.69
C SER A 281 27.18 2.38 -11.71
N ALA A 282 28.14 1.51 -12.04
CA ALA A 282 27.99 0.07 -11.92
C ALA A 282 28.50 -0.39 -10.54
N SER A 283 27.62 -0.44 -9.55
CA SER A 283 27.89 -1.15 -8.30
C SER A 283 26.91 -2.31 -8.13
N ASN A 284 27.47 -3.49 -7.81
CA ASN A 284 26.85 -4.81 -7.65
C ASN A 284 25.30 -4.85 -7.66
N GLY A 285 24.74 -5.16 -8.83
CA GLY A 285 23.39 -5.72 -8.96
C GLY A 285 22.37 -4.91 -9.77
N SER A 286 22.54 -3.59 -9.91
CA SER A 286 21.66 -2.74 -10.73
C SER A 286 22.37 -1.44 -11.17
N PRO A 287 22.20 -0.96 -12.41
CA PRO A 287 22.80 0.29 -12.87
C PRO A 287 22.05 1.48 -12.28
N GLU A 288 22.54 2.05 -11.18
CA GLU A 288 22.07 3.33 -10.67
C GLU A 288 22.66 4.47 -11.51
N LYS A 289 21.81 5.39 -12.00
CA LYS A 289 22.23 6.57 -12.75
C LYS A 289 22.16 7.78 -11.82
N SER A 290 23.28 8.49 -11.65
CA SER A 290 23.37 9.67 -10.80
C SER A 290 23.63 10.91 -11.65
N CYS A 291 22.80 11.93 -11.51
CA CYS A 291 22.88 13.19 -12.25
C CYS A 291 23.12 14.33 -11.25
N VAL A 292 24.11 15.19 -11.50
CA VAL A 292 24.40 16.35 -10.66
C VAL A 292 24.05 17.62 -11.42
N TYR A 293 23.10 18.39 -10.90
CA TYR A 293 22.68 19.68 -11.46
C TYR A 293 23.21 20.82 -10.59
N SER A 294 23.99 21.71 -11.20
CA SER A 294 24.66 22.80 -10.51
C SER A 294 24.02 24.16 -10.83
N LEU A 295 23.77 24.98 -9.81
CA LEU A 295 23.36 26.37 -9.93
C LEU A 295 24.53 27.29 -9.51
N PRO A 296 25.29 27.85 -10.47
CA PRO A 296 26.38 28.78 -10.15
C PRO A 296 25.85 30.19 -9.86
N LYS A 297 26.33 30.80 -8.78
CA LYS A 297 26.08 32.20 -8.41
C LYS A 297 27.40 32.93 -8.25
N ARG A 298 27.63 33.96 -9.06
CA ARG A 298 28.80 34.84 -9.01
C ARG A 298 28.43 36.18 -8.39
N ASN A 299 29.41 36.89 -7.83
CA ASN A 299 29.25 38.22 -7.22
C ASN A 299 28.16 38.23 -6.14
N VAL A 300 28.26 37.31 -5.18
CA VAL A 300 27.29 37.11 -4.10
C VAL A 300 27.10 38.39 -3.30
N LYS A 301 25.85 38.84 -3.13
CA LYS A 301 25.48 39.99 -2.30
C LYS A 301 24.84 39.54 -0.99
N LEU A 302 24.78 40.43 0.00
CA LEU A 302 24.02 40.19 1.24
C LEU A 302 22.55 39.86 0.95
N SER A 303 21.98 40.50 -0.07
CA SER A 303 20.61 40.23 -0.54
C SER A 303 20.42 38.87 -1.22
N ASP A 304 21.49 38.10 -1.45
CA ASP A 304 21.41 36.74 -1.99
C ASP A 304 21.36 35.67 -0.89
N ALA A 305 21.49 36.05 0.38
CA ALA A 305 21.28 35.16 1.51
C ALA A 305 19.84 34.66 1.52
N GLY A 306 19.66 33.35 1.73
CA GLY A 306 18.34 32.71 1.73
C GLY A 306 18.43 31.20 1.58
N VAL A 307 17.27 30.55 1.62
CA VAL A 307 17.16 29.10 1.40
C VAL A 307 16.86 28.84 -0.06
N TYR A 308 17.67 28.01 -0.68
CA TYR A 308 17.52 27.57 -2.07
C TYR A 308 17.05 26.14 -2.06
N HIS A 309 16.03 25.81 -2.85
CA HIS A 309 15.48 24.46 -2.95
C HIS A 309 15.62 23.94 -4.38
N CYS A 310 15.94 22.66 -4.52
CA CYS A 310 15.88 21.94 -5.77
C CYS A 310 14.65 21.02 -5.79
N ALA A 311 13.90 21.01 -6.89
CA ALA A 311 12.88 20.01 -7.15
C ALA A 311 13.09 19.38 -8.53
N VAL A 312 12.68 18.12 -8.67
CA VAL A 312 12.77 17.39 -9.94
C VAL A 312 11.39 16.93 -10.36
N ALA A 313 10.99 17.31 -11.57
CA ALA A 313 9.82 16.77 -12.22
C ALA A 313 10.22 15.58 -13.11
N SER A 314 9.61 14.44 -12.83
CA SER A 314 9.82 13.18 -13.54
C SER A 314 8.59 12.29 -13.41
N CYS A 315 8.24 11.53 -14.44
CA CYS A 315 7.10 10.60 -14.42
C CYS A 315 5.76 11.25 -13.95
N GLY A 316 5.53 12.54 -14.23
CA GLY A 316 4.33 13.26 -13.75
C GLY A 316 4.33 13.59 -12.25
N GLN A 317 5.40 13.30 -11.52
CA GLN A 317 5.58 13.64 -10.11
C GLN A 317 6.64 14.75 -9.94
N ILE A 318 6.50 15.54 -8.87
CA ILE A 318 7.49 16.54 -8.45
C ILE A 318 8.05 16.12 -7.09
N LEU A 319 9.35 15.87 -7.04
CA LEU A 319 10.05 15.52 -5.80
C LEU A 319 10.81 16.73 -5.27
N PHE A 320 10.74 16.93 -3.96
CA PHE A 320 11.52 17.92 -3.23
C PHE A 320 12.60 17.19 -2.40
N GLY A 321 13.75 17.84 -2.18
CA GLY A 321 14.92 17.24 -1.53
C GLY A 321 14.79 16.99 -0.03
N GLU A 322 13.81 16.19 0.39
CA GLU A 322 13.68 15.73 1.78
C GLU A 322 13.61 14.20 1.81
N GLN A 323 14.50 13.58 2.59
CA GLN A 323 14.60 12.11 2.74
C GLN A 323 13.29 11.54 3.28
N SER A 324 12.52 10.85 2.43
CA SER A 324 11.36 10.08 2.87
C SER A 324 11.81 8.73 3.44
N ASP A 325 12.13 8.72 4.73
CA ASP A 325 12.33 7.49 5.50
C ASP A 325 11.08 6.61 5.44
N THR A 326 11.23 5.41 4.89
CA THR A 326 10.21 4.34 4.84
C THR A 326 9.71 3.86 6.21
N PHE A 327 10.28 4.36 7.31
CA PHE A 327 9.76 4.18 8.68
C PHE A 327 8.62 5.15 9.03
N SER A 328 8.49 6.26 8.29
CA SER A 328 7.43 7.25 8.48
C SER A 328 6.05 6.67 8.17
N SER A 329 5.94 5.88 7.09
CA SER A 329 4.66 5.29 6.65
C SER A 329 4.06 4.30 7.67
N LEU A 330 4.89 3.57 8.41
CA LEU A 330 4.42 2.68 9.48
C LEU A 330 3.80 3.47 10.64
N ASN A 331 4.43 4.58 11.04
CA ASN A 331 3.90 5.47 12.07
C ASN A 331 2.63 6.18 11.59
N TYR A 332 2.53 6.57 10.31
CA TYR A 332 1.34 7.19 9.75
C TYR A 332 0.14 6.23 9.69
N VAL A 333 0.34 4.97 9.27
CA VAL A 333 -0.75 3.99 9.23
C VAL A 333 -1.21 3.63 10.64
N VAL A 334 -0.28 3.42 11.58
CA VAL A 334 -0.60 3.16 12.98
C VAL A 334 -1.29 4.38 13.62
N ALA A 335 -0.81 5.59 13.36
CA ALA A 335 -1.44 6.82 13.83
C ALA A 335 -2.84 7.01 13.20
N ALA A 336 -3.02 6.74 11.92
CA ALA A 336 -4.33 6.82 11.25
C ALA A 336 -5.33 5.81 11.82
N LEU A 337 -4.86 4.59 12.14
CA LEU A 337 -5.68 3.57 12.81
C LEU A 337 -6.03 4.01 14.24
N HIS A 338 -5.09 4.56 15.00
CA HIS A 338 -5.37 5.10 16.33
C HIS A 338 -6.33 6.28 16.28
N VAL A 339 -6.15 7.21 15.34
CA VAL A 339 -7.05 8.35 15.13
C VAL A 339 -8.45 7.87 14.75
N SER A 340 -8.56 6.88 13.87
CA SER A 340 -9.85 6.28 13.49
C SER A 340 -10.55 5.63 14.69
N VAL A 341 -9.82 4.85 15.50
CA VAL A 341 -10.37 4.23 16.71
C VAL A 341 -10.82 5.30 17.72
N ILE A 342 -9.98 6.32 17.96
CA ILE A 342 -10.29 7.43 18.86
C ILE A 342 -11.48 8.24 18.35
N SER A 343 -11.56 8.55 17.05
CA SER A 343 -12.68 9.29 16.46
C SER A 343 -13.98 8.50 16.56
N ASN A 344 -13.93 7.17 16.38
CA ASN A 344 -15.10 6.31 16.56
C ASN A 344 -15.54 6.28 18.04
N ILE A 345 -14.60 6.19 18.99
CA ILE A 345 -14.91 6.27 20.43
C ILE A 345 -15.55 7.62 20.78
N ILE A 346 -14.98 8.74 20.31
CA ILE A 346 -15.52 10.09 20.57
C ILE A 346 -16.91 10.24 19.96
N LEU A 347 -17.12 9.78 18.71
CA LEU A 347 -18.42 9.81 18.05
C LEU A 347 -19.46 9.00 18.83
N ILE A 348 -19.08 7.80 19.30
CA ILE A 348 -19.93 6.97 20.18
C ILE A 348 -20.26 7.75 21.47
N CYS A 349 -19.28 8.37 22.15
CA CYS A 349 -19.53 9.15 23.36
C CYS A 349 -20.48 10.34 23.12
N ILE A 350 -20.36 11.04 21.98
CA ILE A 350 -21.25 12.15 21.60
C ILE A 350 -22.67 11.63 21.33
N LEU A 351 -22.81 10.54 20.58
CA LEU A 351 -24.10 9.91 20.30
C LEU A 351 -24.78 9.40 21.59
N CYS A 352 -24.02 8.80 22.51
CA CYS A 352 -24.49 8.41 23.84
C CYS A 352 -24.98 9.62 24.66
N LYS A 353 -24.22 10.73 24.68
CA LYS A 353 -24.65 11.97 25.37
C LYS A 353 -25.92 12.56 24.75
N ARG A 354 -26.04 12.51 23.43
CA ARG A 354 -27.19 13.06 22.68
C ARG A 354 -28.44 12.21 22.91
N SER A 355 -28.33 10.88 22.82
CA SER A 355 -29.40 9.92 23.15
C SER A 355 -29.89 10.09 24.60
N ARG A 356 -28.97 10.26 25.56
CA ARG A 356 -29.32 10.51 26.98
C ARG A 356 -30.07 11.83 27.20
N ARG A 357 -29.75 12.89 26.43
CA ARG A 357 -30.48 14.17 26.47
C ARG A 357 -31.88 14.07 25.87
N THR A 358 -32.07 13.30 24.80
CA THR A 358 -33.39 13.09 24.19
C THR A 358 -34.31 12.30 25.12
N TYR A 359 -33.76 11.33 25.87
CA TYR A 359 -34.51 10.57 26.89
C TYR A 359 -34.95 11.44 28.08
N LEU A 360 -34.08 12.33 28.57
CA LEU A 360 -34.41 13.28 29.65
C LEU A 360 -35.50 14.30 29.25
N HIS A 361 -35.63 14.63 27.97
CA HIS A 361 -36.70 15.51 27.48
C HIS A 361 -38.06 14.81 27.32
N CYS A 362 -38.09 13.48 27.21
CA CYS A 362 -39.34 12.71 27.14
C CYS A 362 -39.87 12.24 28.51
N GLY A 363 -39.11 12.43 29.58
CA GLY A 363 -39.53 12.11 30.96
C GLY A 363 -40.14 13.29 31.76
N GLY A 364 -40.35 14.44 31.11
CA GLY A 364 -40.91 15.64 31.73
C GLY A 364 -42.35 15.89 31.30
N THR A 365 -43.25 15.93 32.28
CA THR A 365 -44.68 16.28 32.25
C THR A 365 -45.66 15.28 31.63
N ILE A 366 -46.26 14.47 32.50
CA ILE A 366 -47.68 14.16 32.44
C ILE A 366 -48.28 14.81 33.70
N ASN A 367 -48.91 15.97 33.53
CA ASN A 367 -49.93 16.47 34.45
C ASN A 367 -51.27 15.92 34.02
#